data_AF-W4KJY6-F1
#
_entry.id   AF-W4KJY6-F1
#
_cell.length_a   1.000
_cell.length_b   1.000
_cell.length_c   1.000
_cell.angle_alpha   90.00
_cell.angle_beta   90.00
_cell.angle_gamma   90.00
#
_symmetry.space_group_name_H-M   'P 1'
#
loop_
_entity.id
_entity.type
_entity.pdbx_description
1 polymer ?
#
loop_
_entity_poly.entity_id
_entity_poly.type
_entity_poly.pdbx_seq_one_letter_code
_entity_poly.pdbx_strand_id
1 'polypeptide(L)'
;SWALSSTQGFHTTISARISINPPPAATCSLHLSLQLPAHLFVDPYELDHYSAPYSFQIFGPSNLEAPVFIVDNSDTTLLLNITLMDHGGNGQIAIIDVPLHSRYGRPLRGHATGIHNIVMTAPTVFWAC
;
A
#
# COMPACT_ATOMS: atom_id res chain seq x y z
N SER A 1 2.48 -0.35 13.95
CA SER A 1 2.33 1.11 13.71
C SER A 1 2.52 1.38 12.23
N TRP A 2 2.01 2.50 11.74
CA TRP A 2 2.03 2.89 10.33
C TRP A 2 2.51 4.32 10.20
N ALA A 3 3.27 4.62 9.16
CA ALA A 3 3.70 5.98 8.82
C ALA A 3 3.65 6.17 7.30
N LEU A 4 3.32 7.38 6.87
CA LEU A 4 3.42 7.81 5.48
C LEU A 4 4.60 8.78 5.37
N SER A 5 5.57 8.46 4.53
CA SER A 5 6.71 9.33 4.26
C SER A 5 6.51 10.04 2.93
N SER A 6 6.34 11.37 2.97
CA SER A 6 6.31 12.18 1.75
C SER A 6 7.74 12.36 1.25
N THR A 7 8.03 11.84 0.06
CA THR A 7 9.19 12.28 -0.71
C THR A 7 8.74 13.41 -1.65
N GLN A 8 9.70 14.20 -2.14
CA GLN A 8 9.40 15.33 -3.02
C GLN A 8 8.92 14.79 -4.37
N GLY A 9 7.66 15.05 -4.76
CA GLY A 9 7.08 14.58 -6.03
C GLY A 9 5.77 13.81 -5.84
N PHE A 10 5.33 13.13 -6.90
CA PHE A 10 4.11 12.29 -6.89
C PHE A 10 4.41 10.86 -6.40
N HIS A 11 5.48 10.66 -5.62
CA HIS A 11 5.90 9.39 -5.04
C HIS A 11 5.86 9.50 -3.51
N THR A 12 5.39 8.46 -2.83
CA THR A 12 5.36 8.40 -1.37
C THR A 12 5.45 6.94 -0.93
N THR A 13 5.93 6.69 0.28
CA THR A 13 6.02 5.31 0.80
C THR A 13 5.17 5.21 2.06
N ILE A 14 4.32 4.19 2.10
CA ILE A 14 3.69 3.76 3.36
C ILE A 14 4.55 2.68 4.00
N SER A 15 4.94 2.93 5.24
CA SER A 15 5.75 2.02 6.05
C SER A 15 4.92 1.46 7.19
N ALA A 16 4.98 0.14 7.33
CA ALA A 16 4.31 -0.62 8.35
C ALA A 16 5.32 -1.30 9.26
N ARG A 17 5.11 -1.22 10.56
CA ARG A 17 5.80 -2.06 11.54
C ARG A 17 4.80 -2.93 12.26
N ILE A 18 4.85 -4.23 12.02
CA ILE A 18 3.93 -5.21 12.57
C ILE A 18 4.68 -6.03 13.62
N SER A 19 4.19 -5.99 14.86
CA SER A 19 4.72 -6.79 15.96
C SER A 19 3.84 -8.01 16.17
N ILE A 20 4.45 -9.19 16.09
CA ILE A 20 3.77 -10.49 16.15
C ILE A 20 4.13 -11.15 17.47
N ASN A 21 3.14 -11.25 18.35
CA ASN A 21 3.26 -11.95 19.62
C ASN A 21 1.85 -12.35 20.10
N PRO A 22 1.55 -13.65 20.31
CA PRO A 22 2.41 -14.83 20.09
C PRO A 22 2.61 -15.17 18.60
N PRO A 23 3.56 -16.08 18.26
CA PRO A 23 3.71 -16.59 16.90
C PRO A 23 2.42 -17.27 16.40
N PRO A 24 2.12 -17.19 15.08
CA PRO A 24 0.92 -17.80 14.51
C PRO A 24 1.02 -19.34 14.51
N ALA A 25 -0.12 -20.00 14.29
CA ALA A 25 -0.12 -21.41 13.93
C ALA A 25 0.59 -21.61 12.57
N ALA A 26 1.27 -22.75 12.39
CA ALA A 26 2.06 -23.04 11.18
C ALA A 26 1.23 -23.08 9.88
N THR A 27 -0.10 -23.20 9.98
CA THR A 27 -1.03 -23.20 8.84
C THR A 27 -1.46 -21.80 8.42
N CYS A 28 -1.12 -20.77 9.19
CA CYS A 28 -1.57 -19.40 8.95
C CYS A 28 -0.48 -18.57 8.26
N SER A 29 -0.90 -17.67 7.38
CA SER A 29 -0.05 -16.65 6.75
C SER A 29 -0.50 -15.26 7.15
N LEU A 30 0.44 -14.31 7.24
CA LEU A 30 0.15 -12.93 7.60
C LEU A 30 -0.18 -12.14 6.34
N HIS A 31 -1.34 -11.48 6.33
CA HIS A 31 -1.77 -10.65 5.22
C HIS A 31 -1.97 -9.21 5.65
N LEU A 32 -1.73 -8.31 4.70
CA LEU A 32 -1.99 -6.88 4.84
C LEU A 32 -2.78 -6.42 3.62
N SER A 33 -3.96 -5.85 3.86
CA SER A 33 -4.81 -5.26 2.84
C SER A 33 -4.81 -3.74 2.94
N LEU A 34 -4.53 -3.05 1.83
CA LEU A 34 -4.71 -1.62 1.68
C LEU A 34 -5.83 -1.34 0.67
N GLN A 35 -6.72 -0.43 1.05
CA GLN A 35 -7.63 0.23 0.12
C GLN A 35 -6.96 1.53 -0.33
N LEU A 36 -6.66 1.62 -1.63
CA LEU A 36 -6.05 2.78 -2.25
C LEU A 36 -7.15 3.61 -2.91
N PRO A 37 -7.34 4.88 -2.51
CA PRO A 37 -8.27 5.75 -3.19
C PRO A 37 -7.80 5.94 -4.64
N ALA A 38 -8.73 6.23 -5.56
CA ALA A 38 -8.42 6.41 -6.98
C ALA A 38 -7.25 7.37 -7.30
N HIS A 39 -6.88 8.26 -6.38
CA HIS A 39 -5.74 9.17 -6.52
C HIS A 39 -4.38 8.52 -6.29
N LEU A 40 -4.33 7.36 -5.66
CA LEU A 40 -3.10 6.63 -5.34
C LEU A 40 -3.11 5.30 -6.08
N PHE A 41 -1.94 4.88 -6.53
CA PHE A 41 -1.76 3.57 -7.14
C PHE A 41 -0.38 3.01 -6.79
N VAL A 42 -0.22 1.72 -7.01
CA VAL A 42 1.07 1.03 -6.94
C VAL A 42 1.52 0.69 -8.35
N ASP A 43 2.83 0.75 -8.58
CA ASP A 43 3.43 0.21 -9.78
C ASP A 43 3.81 -1.26 -9.54
N PRO A 44 3.15 -2.24 -10.20
CA PRO A 44 3.48 -3.65 -10.00
C PRO A 44 4.94 -3.99 -10.37
N TYR A 45 5.54 -3.27 -11.33
CA TYR A 45 6.94 -3.48 -11.70
C TYR A 45 7.89 -2.98 -10.62
N GLU A 46 7.52 -1.91 -9.91
CA GLU A 46 8.28 -1.47 -8.74
C GLU A 46 8.11 -2.47 -7.59
N LEU A 47 6.89 -2.98 -7.37
CA LEU A 47 6.61 -3.96 -6.31
C LEU A 47 7.34 -5.30 -6.50
N ASP A 48 7.65 -5.71 -7.73
CA ASP A 48 8.46 -6.91 -8.00
C ASP A 48 9.86 -6.85 -7.35
N HIS A 49 10.40 -5.64 -7.13
CA HIS A 49 11.65 -5.44 -6.40
C HIS A 49 11.52 -5.67 -4.89
N TYR A 50 10.30 -5.77 -4.35
CA TYR A 50 10.00 -6.04 -2.95
C TYR A 50 9.55 -7.49 -2.69
N SER A 51 9.93 -8.42 -3.58
CA SER A 51 9.58 -9.84 -3.47
C SER A 51 10.15 -10.56 -2.23
N ALA A 52 11.18 -10.00 -1.58
CA ALA A 52 11.72 -10.55 -0.34
C ALA A 52 10.77 -10.36 0.87
N PRO A 53 10.32 -9.14 1.20
CA PRO A 53 9.42 -8.91 2.33
C PRO A 53 7.97 -9.36 2.12
N TYR A 54 7.48 -9.45 0.88
CA TYR A 54 6.12 -9.89 0.59
C TYR A 54 5.92 -10.33 -0.87
N SER A 55 4.84 -11.07 -1.12
CA SER A 55 4.22 -11.17 -2.44
C SER A 55 2.91 -10.38 -2.47
N PHE A 56 2.43 -9.99 -3.65
CA PHE A 56 1.30 -9.08 -3.77
C PHE A 56 0.26 -9.52 -4.81
N GLN A 57 -0.97 -9.02 -4.63
CA GLN A 57 -2.07 -9.10 -5.58
C GLN A 57 -2.78 -7.75 -5.64
N ILE A 58 -3.14 -7.30 -6.84
CA ILE A 58 -3.81 -6.03 -7.10
C ILE A 58 -5.20 -6.32 -7.66
N PHE A 59 -6.23 -5.75 -7.04
CA PHE A 59 -7.61 -5.82 -7.49
C PHE A 59 -8.14 -4.42 -7.81
N GLY A 60 -8.67 -4.24 -9.01
CA GLY A 60 -9.17 -2.94 -9.48
C GLY A 60 -8.28 -2.32 -10.57
N PRO A 61 -8.41 -1.01 -10.83
CA PRO A 61 -7.66 -0.32 -11.88
C PRO A 61 -6.14 -0.35 -11.65
N SER A 62 -5.38 -0.76 -12.66
CA SER A 62 -3.92 -0.88 -12.62
C SER A 62 -3.18 -0.08 -13.72
N ASN A 63 -3.90 0.69 -14.54
CA ASN A 63 -3.26 1.54 -15.54
C ASN A 63 -2.41 2.62 -14.84
N LEU A 64 -1.11 2.67 -15.11
CA LEU A 64 -0.17 3.56 -14.42
C LEU A 64 -0.22 5.01 -14.93
N GLU A 65 -0.72 5.23 -16.14
CA GLU A 65 -0.75 6.54 -16.81
C GLU A 65 -2.13 7.21 -16.76
N ALA A 66 -3.18 6.46 -16.42
CA ALA A 66 -4.54 6.99 -16.38
C ALA A 66 -4.66 8.09 -15.31
N PRO A 67 -5.19 9.28 -15.65
CA PRO A 67 -5.49 10.31 -14.65
C PRO A 67 -6.73 9.94 -13.83
N VAL A 68 -6.93 10.61 -12.69
CA VAL A 68 -8.00 10.28 -11.72
C VAL A 68 -9.39 10.28 -12.35
N PHE A 69 -9.65 11.19 -13.29
CA PHE A 69 -10.97 11.33 -13.91
C PHE A 69 -11.31 10.24 -14.94
N ILE A 70 -10.38 9.35 -15.27
CA ILE A 70 -10.59 8.20 -16.16
C ILE A 70 -10.83 6.90 -15.37
N VAL A 71 -10.33 6.81 -14.13
CA VAL A 71 -10.49 5.61 -13.29
C VAL A 71 -11.84 5.59 -12.53
N ASP A 72 -12.78 6.47 -12.88
CA ASP A 72 -14.18 6.53 -12.39
C ASP A 72 -14.36 6.36 -10.88
N ASN A 73 -13.41 6.87 -10.08
CA ASN A 73 -13.37 6.73 -8.62
C ASN A 73 -13.38 5.27 -8.11
N SER A 74 -12.94 4.32 -8.93
CA SER A 74 -12.80 2.94 -8.50
C SER A 74 -11.57 2.82 -7.62
N ASP A 75 -11.78 2.41 -6.37
CA ASP A 75 -10.70 2.12 -5.44
C ASP A 75 -9.96 0.84 -5.85
N THR A 76 -8.66 0.81 -5.56
CA THR A 76 -7.81 -0.35 -5.81
C THR A 76 -7.50 -1.02 -4.48
N THR A 77 -7.66 -2.35 -4.41
CA THR A 77 -7.20 -3.13 -3.26
C THR A 77 -5.84 -3.72 -3.55
N LEU A 78 -4.86 -3.44 -2.68
CA LEU A 78 -3.58 -4.14 -2.64
C LEU A 78 -3.63 -5.16 -1.50
N LEU A 79 -3.43 -6.43 -1.83
CA LEU A 79 -3.27 -7.50 -0.85
C LEU A 79 -1.82 -7.96 -0.85
N LEU A 80 -1.19 -7.94 0.32
CA LEU A 80 0.18 -8.40 0.54
C LEU A 80 0.18 -9.66 1.39
N ASN A 81 0.90 -10.69 0.97
CA ASN A 81 1.24 -11.85 1.77
C ASN A 81 2.66 -11.68 2.30
N ILE A 82 2.79 -11.48 3.62
CA ILE A 82 4.01 -11.03 4.28
C ILE A 82 4.92 -12.21 4.61
N THR A 83 6.18 -12.09 4.21
CA THR A 83 7.23 -13.04 4.60
C THR A 83 7.72 -12.72 6.01
N LEU A 84 7.50 -13.65 6.94
CA LEU A 84 8.02 -13.52 8.30
C LEU A 84 9.45 -14.03 8.37
N MET A 85 10.41 -13.14 8.65
CA MET A 85 11.77 -13.55 8.94
C MET A 85 11.87 -13.98 10.41
N ASP A 86 12.40 -15.17 10.66
CA ASP A 86 12.65 -15.65 12.02
C ASP A 86 13.88 -14.94 12.59
N HIS A 87 13.65 -14.06 13.56
CA HIS A 87 14.70 -13.31 14.24
C HIS A 87 15.05 -13.88 15.62
N GLY A 88 14.97 -15.20 15.79
CA GLY A 88 15.63 -15.91 16.87
C GLY A 88 15.35 -15.35 18.27
N GLY A 89 14.12 -15.55 18.77
CA GLY A 89 13.75 -15.33 20.16
C GLY A 89 13.10 -13.97 20.47
N ASN A 90 11.88 -14.02 21.05
CA ASN A 90 11.03 -12.92 21.53
C ASN A 90 10.36 -12.04 20.46
N GLY A 91 9.37 -12.64 19.77
CA GLY A 91 8.43 -11.93 18.89
C GLY A 91 9.02 -11.62 17.52
N GLN A 92 8.18 -11.72 16.49
CA GLN A 92 8.59 -11.38 15.12
C GLN A 92 8.18 -9.93 14.83
N ILE A 93 9.06 -9.18 14.18
CA ILE A 93 8.74 -7.83 13.69
C ILE A 93 8.88 -7.86 12.17
N ALA A 94 7.79 -7.56 11.47
CA ALA A 94 7.82 -7.33 10.03
C ALA A 94 7.82 -5.82 9.75
N ILE A 95 8.74 -5.37 8.90
CA ILE A 95 8.78 -4.01 8.36
C ILE A 95 8.40 -4.10 6.89
N ILE A 96 7.29 -3.46 6.51
CA ILE A 96 6.74 -3.51 5.15
C ILE A 96 6.69 -2.10 4.61
N ASP A 97 7.41 -1.87 3.53
CA ASP A 97 7.36 -0.64 2.76
C ASP A 97 6.60 -0.89 1.46
N VAL A 98 5.64 -0.02 1.16
CA VAL A 98 4.89 -0.05 -0.09
C VAL A 98 5.06 1.30 -0.79
N PRO A 99 5.72 1.34 -1.96
CA PRO A 99 5.80 2.54 -2.76
C PRO A 99 4.42 2.85 -3.37
N LEU A 100 3.99 4.09 -3.24
CA LEU A 100 2.74 4.62 -3.75
C LEU A 100 3.02 5.78 -4.69
N HIS A 101 2.23 5.88 -5.74
CA HIS A 101 2.28 6.94 -6.73
C HIS A 101 0.97 7.70 -6.73
N SER A 102 1.04 9.02 -6.86
CA SER A 102 -0.13 9.88 -7.01
C SER A 102 -0.48 10.03 -8.50
N ARG A 103 -1.78 9.91 -8.82
CA ARG A 103 -2.29 10.18 -10.17
C ARG A 103 -2.46 11.67 -10.43
N TYR A 104 -2.41 12.04 -11.69
CA TYR A 104 -2.79 13.40 -12.12
C TYR A 104 -4.26 13.68 -11.78
N GLY A 105 -4.47 14.75 -11.01
CA GLY A 105 -5.79 15.27 -10.68
C GLY A 105 -6.50 15.91 -11.87
N ARG A 106 -7.77 16.28 -11.68
CA ARG A 106 -8.54 16.98 -12.70
C ARG A 106 -8.01 18.42 -12.86
N PRO A 107 -7.65 18.87 -14.07
CA PRO A 107 -7.27 20.26 -14.29
C PRO A 107 -8.40 21.22 -13.88
N LEU A 108 -8.09 22.22 -13.07
CA LEU A 108 -9.06 23.22 -12.63
C LEU A 108 -9.19 24.34 -13.67
N ARG A 109 -10.39 24.91 -13.78
CA ARG A 109 -10.64 26.15 -14.55
C ARG A 109 -10.61 27.34 -13.59
N GLY A 110 -9.91 28.42 -13.96
CA GLY A 110 -9.86 29.67 -13.18
C GLY A 110 -8.80 29.71 -12.08
N HIS A 111 -8.94 30.62 -11.12
CA HIS A 111 -7.96 30.89 -10.05
C HIS A 111 -8.16 30.04 -8.77
N ALA A 112 -8.84 28.89 -8.87
CA ALA A 112 -9.02 28.00 -7.73
C ALA A 112 -7.68 27.37 -7.30
N THR A 113 -7.47 27.18 -6.00
CA THR A 113 -6.28 26.51 -5.47
C THR A 113 -6.26 25.06 -5.92
N GLY A 114 -5.23 24.63 -6.66
CA GLY A 114 -5.06 23.27 -7.20
C GLY A 114 -4.72 22.19 -6.17
N ILE A 115 -5.08 22.37 -4.90
CA ILE A 115 -4.76 21.44 -3.82
C ILE A 115 -5.95 20.50 -3.60
N HIS A 116 -5.68 19.20 -3.63
CA HIS A 116 -6.67 18.16 -3.34
C HIS A 116 -6.19 17.32 -2.15
N ASN A 117 -7.00 17.28 -1.10
CA ASN A 117 -6.73 16.41 0.05
C ASN A 117 -7.24 15.01 -0.26
N ILE A 118 -6.37 14.01 -0.09
CA ILE A 118 -6.70 12.60 -0.27
C ILE A 118 -6.70 11.95 1.10
N VAL A 119 -7.80 11.28 1.44
CA VAL A 119 -7.92 10.52 2.69
C VAL A 119 -7.75 9.05 2.37
N MET A 120 -6.94 8.35 3.16
CA MET A 120 -6.72 6.93 3.04
C MET A 120 -7.05 6.26 4.37
N THR A 121 -7.72 5.11 4.30
CA THR A 121 -8.01 4.30 5.48
C THR A 121 -6.76 3.59 5.97
N ALA A 122 -6.70 3.31 7.28
CA ALA A 122 -5.62 2.50 7.83
C ALA A 122 -5.61 1.09 7.19
N PRO A 123 -4.42 0.50 6.97
CA PRO A 123 -4.33 -0.87 6.48
C PRO A 123 -4.98 -1.87 7.45
N THR A 124 -5.55 -2.94 6.90
CA THR A 124 -6.06 -4.08 7.69
C THR A 124 -5.01 -5.19 7.70
N VAL A 125 -4.66 -5.69 8.87
CA VAL A 125 -3.74 -6.82 9.06
C VAL A 125 -4.50 -7.99 9.63
N PHE A 126 -4.32 -9.17 9.05
CA PHE A 126 -5.03 -10.36 9.49
C PHE A 126 -4.24 -11.63 9.19
N TRP A 127 -4.57 -12.69 9.93
CA TRP A 127 -4.10 -14.04 9.64
C TRP A 127 -5.10 -14.73 8.71
N ALA A 128 -4.59 -15.44 7.70
CA ALA A 128 -5.38 -16.34 6.88
C ALA A 128 -4.91 -17.78 7.09
N CYS A 129 -5.85 -18.62 7.51
CA CYS A 129 -5.77 -20.06 7.69
C CYS A 129 -7.12 -20.64 7.20
#